data_AF-A0A818V9Y6-F1
#
_entry.id   AF-A0A818V9Y6-F1
#
_cell.length_a   1.000
_cell.length_b   1.000
_cell.length_c   1.000
_cell.angle_alpha   90.00
_cell.angle_beta   90.00
_cell.angle_gamma   90.00
#
_symmetry.space_group_name_H-M   'P 1'
#
loop_
_entity.id
_entity.type
_entity.pdbx_description
1 polymer ?
#
loop_
_entity_poly.entity_id
_entity_poly.type
_entity_poly.pdbx_seq_one_letter_code
_entity_poly.pdbx_strand_id
1 'polypeptide(L)'
;MGDVNNASLRRVSIQNFVSENINEIKLTLVPDDHGRAIMDNKSNRAEFIRIASEASVENVKELINKEWCLKRPSLAISVTGGAKNYNMKPKLLRAFRRGLLKVASTTGAWIITGGMNAGIMKLVGEIVDMNPSHSRPIHLIGIATWGCVAGRDKLKVRGETVVYTKPITEEKGTTPLEPNHTKFIFVDDESEGKYGGEIKFRSRLEQVISGDFFGARSRAGSGIEFQTLTTPSLHPERSDPVPVVLLVVEGGPNTVRTVYEAVFKNNIPAVIFEGTGRCCDLFAKAVRLYENIKQLEDAEKTSHQKLDEHIKSASLKFVMIRMRNMN
;
A
#
# COMPACT_ATOMS: atom_id res chain seq x y z
N MET A 1 -20.04 21.96 41.41
CA MET A 1 -20.92 22.55 40.39
C MET A 1 -20.00 23.41 39.53
N GLY A 2 -19.43 22.83 38.45
CA GLY A 2 -19.92 22.96 37.07
C GLY A 2 -19.37 24.29 36.51
N ASP A 3 -18.43 24.35 35.57
CA ASP A 3 -18.45 23.76 34.23
C ASP A 3 -17.03 23.46 33.70
N VAL A 4 -16.88 22.32 33.02
CA VAL A 4 -15.72 22.06 32.15
C VAL A 4 -16.24 22.00 30.71
N ASN A 5 -15.81 22.98 29.92
CA ASN A 5 -16.10 23.15 28.50
C ASN A 5 -15.76 21.88 27.70
N ASN A 6 -16.80 21.22 27.19
CA ASN A 6 -16.68 20.13 26.24
C ASN A 6 -16.57 20.72 24.82
N ALA A 7 -15.34 21.06 24.40
CA ALA A 7 -15.06 21.42 23.02
C ALA A 7 -15.20 20.17 22.13
N SER A 8 -16.42 19.97 21.65
CA SER A 8 -16.73 18.97 20.63
C SER A 8 -15.96 19.33 19.36
N LEU A 9 -14.95 18.52 19.05
CA LEU A 9 -14.28 18.49 17.74
C LEU A 9 -15.36 18.28 16.68
N ARG A 10 -15.79 19.36 16.02
CA ARG A 10 -16.72 19.30 14.89
C ARG A 10 -16.05 18.51 13.78
N ARG A 11 -16.59 17.31 13.48
CA ARG A 11 -16.25 16.56 12.27
C ARG A 11 -16.55 17.45 11.06
N VAL A 12 -15.53 17.87 10.34
CA VAL A 12 -15.70 18.44 9.01
C VAL A 12 -16.02 17.27 8.09
N SER A 13 -17.24 17.19 7.58
CA SER A 13 -17.62 16.18 6.59
C SER A 13 -16.90 16.45 5.26
N ILE A 14 -16.63 15.40 4.48
CA ILE A 14 -16.15 15.48 3.08
C ILE A 14 -16.89 16.56 2.30
N GLN A 15 -18.22 16.63 2.46
CA GLN A 15 -19.05 17.63 1.79
C GLN A 15 -18.62 19.07 2.08
N ASN A 16 -18.30 19.39 3.33
CA ASN A 16 -17.91 20.74 3.72
C ASN A 16 -16.50 21.07 3.23
N PHE A 17 -15.54 20.14 3.34
CA PHE A 17 -14.18 20.35 2.85
C PHE A 17 -14.11 20.49 1.33
N VAL A 18 -14.84 19.64 0.60
CA VAL A 18 -14.98 19.73 -0.85
C VAL A 18 -15.63 21.05 -1.23
N SER A 19 -16.63 21.53 -0.48
CA SER A 19 -17.32 22.80 -0.77
C SER A 19 -16.49 24.06 -0.49
N GLU A 20 -15.63 24.04 0.54
CA GLU A 20 -14.83 25.21 0.93
C GLU A 20 -13.59 25.40 0.03
N ASN A 21 -13.12 24.33 -0.63
CA ASN A 21 -11.88 24.35 -1.42
C ASN A 21 -12.13 24.18 -2.95
N ILE A 22 -13.37 24.37 -3.42
CA ILE A 22 -13.80 24.19 -4.82
C ILE A 22 -12.91 24.95 -5.83
N ASN A 23 -12.38 26.11 -5.45
CA ASN A 23 -11.63 26.97 -6.36
C ASN A 23 -10.11 26.70 -6.40
N GLU A 24 -9.53 26.08 -5.35
CA GLU A 24 -8.13 25.64 -5.32
C GLU A 24 -7.97 24.16 -5.72
N ILE A 25 -8.99 23.32 -5.51
CA ILE A 25 -9.03 21.90 -5.91
C ILE A 25 -9.69 21.78 -7.30
N LYS A 26 -9.21 22.54 -8.29
CA LYS A 26 -9.73 22.39 -9.66
C LYS A 26 -9.27 21.05 -10.27
N LEU A 27 -10.28 20.21 -10.57
CA LEU A 27 -10.35 19.18 -11.63
C LEU A 27 -9.82 17.74 -11.40
N THR A 28 -9.56 17.25 -10.19
CA THR A 28 -9.06 15.85 -10.09
C THR A 28 -9.41 15.07 -8.82
N LEU A 29 -10.39 15.51 -8.05
CA LEU A 29 -10.91 14.75 -6.90
C LEU A 29 -12.40 15.01 -6.74
N VAL A 30 -13.23 14.22 -7.40
CA VAL A 30 -14.60 13.98 -6.92
C VAL A 30 -14.83 12.47 -6.95
N PRO A 31 -14.68 11.75 -5.81
CA PRO A 31 -15.39 10.51 -5.68
C PRO A 31 -16.85 10.89 -5.43
N ASP A 32 -17.64 10.88 -6.50
CA ASP A 32 -19.06 10.59 -6.35
C ASP A 32 -19.26 9.20 -5.69
N ASP A 33 -18.20 8.39 -5.58
CA ASP A 33 -18.17 7.05 -4.99
C ASP A 33 -17.20 6.97 -3.80
N HIS A 34 -17.71 7.16 -2.59
CA HIS A 34 -16.99 6.93 -1.33
C HIS A 34 -17.98 6.49 -0.24
N GLY A 35 -17.52 5.76 0.77
CA GLY A 35 -18.40 5.33 1.85
C GLY A 35 -17.85 4.17 2.65
N ARG A 36 -18.77 3.33 3.14
CA ARG A 36 -18.46 2.12 3.91
C ARG A 36 -19.11 0.91 3.26
N ALA A 37 -18.38 -0.19 3.16
CA ALA A 37 -18.88 -1.48 2.71
C ALA A 37 -18.93 -2.46 3.87
N ILE A 38 -20.09 -3.05 4.12
CA ILE A 38 -20.23 -4.24 4.96
C ILE A 38 -19.92 -5.43 4.05
N MET A 39 -18.81 -6.11 4.32
CA MET A 39 -18.34 -7.22 3.50
C MET A 39 -19.12 -8.50 3.83
N ASP A 40 -19.55 -9.26 2.82
CA ASP A 40 -20.26 -10.53 3.01
C ASP A 40 -19.64 -11.44 4.08
N ASN A 41 -20.50 -12.03 4.91
CA ASN A 41 -20.13 -13.00 5.94
C ASN A 41 -19.09 -12.47 6.96
N LYS A 42 -18.94 -11.15 7.04
CA LYS A 42 -18.12 -10.46 8.04
C LYS A 42 -18.94 -9.35 8.71
N SER A 43 -18.76 -9.20 10.01
CA SER A 43 -19.24 -8.02 10.75
C SER A 43 -18.36 -6.79 10.50
N ASN A 44 -17.26 -6.96 9.75
CA ASN A 44 -16.27 -5.92 9.51
C ASN A 44 -16.76 -4.91 8.47
N ARG A 45 -16.50 -3.64 8.74
CA ARG A 45 -16.81 -2.51 7.86
C ARG A 45 -15.53 -2.04 7.20
N ALA A 46 -15.50 -2.05 5.87
CA ALA A 46 -14.41 -1.49 5.11
C ALA A 46 -14.75 -0.06 4.68
N GLU A 47 -13.87 0.90 4.91
CA GLU A 47 -14.02 2.26 4.36
C GLU A 47 -13.45 2.30 2.94
N PHE A 48 -14.06 3.03 2.02
CA PHE A 48 -13.56 3.09 0.65
C PHE A 48 -13.70 4.47 0.01
N ILE A 49 -12.83 4.71 -0.97
CA ILE A 49 -12.84 5.90 -1.81
C ILE A 49 -12.40 5.57 -3.24
N ARG A 50 -13.09 6.12 -4.25
CA ARG A 50 -12.65 6.11 -5.66
C ARG A 50 -11.87 7.38 -5.98
N ILE A 51 -10.73 7.28 -6.64
CA ILE A 51 -9.91 8.43 -7.04
C ILE A 51 -9.50 8.28 -8.50
N ALA A 52 -9.27 9.38 -9.19
CA ALA A 52 -8.67 9.35 -10.51
C ALA A 52 -7.19 8.92 -10.43
N SER A 53 -6.68 8.29 -11.49
CA SER A 53 -5.32 7.75 -11.55
C SER A 53 -4.19 8.78 -11.35
N GLU A 54 -4.50 10.01 -11.71
CA GLU A 54 -3.66 11.20 -11.69
C GLU A 54 -3.85 12.06 -10.44
N ALA A 55 -4.76 11.66 -9.53
CA ALA A 55 -5.00 12.38 -8.29
C ALA A 55 -3.69 12.60 -7.50
N SER A 56 -3.55 13.80 -6.92
CA SER A 56 -2.42 14.13 -6.05
C SER A 56 -2.43 13.22 -4.82
N VAL A 57 -1.27 12.61 -4.54
CA VAL A 57 -1.09 11.71 -3.41
C VAL A 57 -1.18 12.47 -2.08
N GLU A 58 -0.74 13.73 -2.08
CA GLU A 58 -0.81 14.64 -0.93
C GLU A 58 -2.26 14.92 -0.55
N ASN A 59 -3.11 15.22 -1.53
CA ASN A 59 -4.53 15.44 -1.31
C ASN A 59 -5.23 14.16 -0.84
N VAL A 60 -4.91 13.01 -1.43
CA VAL A 60 -5.47 11.71 -0.98
C VAL A 60 -5.02 11.37 0.43
N LYS A 61 -3.76 11.65 0.80
CA LYS A 61 -3.26 11.51 2.16
C LYS A 61 -4.05 12.39 3.13
N GLU A 62 -4.26 13.65 2.80
CA GLU A 62 -5.02 14.57 3.66
C GLU A 62 -6.45 14.09 3.86
N LEU A 63 -7.10 13.64 2.78
CA LEU A 63 -8.45 13.11 2.81
C LEU A 63 -8.55 11.84 3.68
N ILE A 64 -7.62 10.90 3.51
CA ILE A 64 -7.53 9.69 4.33
C ILE A 64 -7.31 10.04 5.81
N ASN A 65 -6.44 11.01 6.10
CA ASN A 65 -6.17 11.41 7.49
C ASN A 65 -7.40 12.02 8.16
N LYS A 66 -8.17 12.84 7.45
CA LYS A 66 -9.39 13.46 7.97
C LYS A 66 -10.52 12.45 8.17
N GLU A 67 -10.75 11.59 7.18
CA GLU A 67 -11.90 10.69 7.17
C GLU A 67 -11.65 9.42 7.98
N TRP A 68 -10.54 8.73 7.70
CA TRP A 68 -10.28 7.43 8.30
C TRP A 68 -9.59 7.51 9.65
N CYS A 69 -9.14 8.72 10.06
CA CYS A 69 -8.51 8.98 11.35
C CYS A 69 -7.39 7.97 11.69
N LEU A 70 -6.62 7.55 10.68
CA LEU A 70 -5.61 6.51 10.85
C LEU A 70 -4.44 7.04 11.68
N LYS A 71 -4.06 6.29 12.72
CA LYS A 71 -2.83 6.56 13.47
C LYS A 71 -1.60 6.27 12.60
N ARG A 72 -0.51 7.02 12.82
CA ARG A 72 0.79 6.74 12.21
C ARG A 72 1.17 5.27 12.38
N PRO A 73 1.46 4.53 11.30
CA PRO A 73 2.05 3.22 11.44
C PRO A 73 3.50 3.35 11.88
N SER A 74 3.98 2.45 12.74
CA SER A 74 5.42 2.34 13.00
C SER A 74 6.17 1.61 11.88
N LEU A 75 5.44 1.01 10.93
CA LEU A 75 5.93 0.27 9.76
C LEU A 75 4.80 0.12 8.74
N ALA A 76 5.09 0.29 7.45
CA ALA A 76 4.18 -0.11 6.38
C ALA A 76 4.76 -1.29 5.59
N ILE A 77 3.95 -2.31 5.38
CA ILE A 77 4.30 -3.51 4.61
C ILE A 77 3.45 -3.51 3.34
N SER A 78 4.09 -3.24 2.22
CA SER A 78 3.46 -3.36 0.91
C SER A 78 3.61 -4.80 0.43
N VAL A 79 2.53 -5.48 0.07
CA VAL A 79 2.55 -6.87 -0.43
C VAL A 79 2.06 -6.91 -1.86
N THR A 80 2.87 -7.42 -2.77
CA THR A 80 2.52 -7.64 -4.18
C THR A 80 2.90 -9.05 -4.62
N GLY A 81 2.25 -9.55 -5.66
CA GLY A 81 2.51 -10.90 -6.11
C GLY A 81 1.52 -11.44 -7.12
N GLY A 82 1.56 -12.76 -7.31
CA GLY A 82 0.69 -13.46 -8.24
C GLY A 82 -0.80 -13.30 -7.88
N ALA A 83 -1.61 -12.92 -8.88
CA ALA A 83 -3.08 -12.87 -8.78
C ALA A 83 -3.76 -14.22 -9.07
N LYS A 84 -3.00 -15.25 -9.46
CA LYS A 84 -3.50 -16.62 -9.71
C LYS A 84 -3.05 -17.57 -8.61
N ASN A 85 -3.61 -18.78 -8.59
CA ASN A 85 -3.12 -19.87 -7.76
C ASN A 85 -1.59 -19.96 -7.87
N TYR A 86 -0.91 -19.73 -6.75
CA TYR A 86 0.54 -19.80 -6.66
C TYR A 86 0.90 -21.09 -5.94
N ASN A 87 1.86 -21.84 -6.48
CA ASN A 87 2.30 -23.10 -5.88
C ASN A 87 3.49 -22.82 -4.95
N MET A 88 3.22 -22.18 -3.81
CA MET A 88 4.24 -21.94 -2.79
C MET A 88 4.46 -23.21 -1.96
N LYS A 89 5.73 -23.64 -1.83
CA LYS A 89 6.09 -24.79 -0.99
C LYS A 89 5.57 -24.60 0.45
N PRO A 90 5.05 -25.64 1.13
CA PRO A 90 4.45 -25.52 2.46
C PRO A 90 5.34 -24.84 3.51
N LYS A 91 6.65 -25.08 3.46
CA LYS A 91 7.63 -24.44 4.37
C LYS A 91 7.67 -22.92 4.19
N LEU A 92 7.69 -22.45 2.94
CA LEU A 92 7.74 -21.04 2.62
C LEU A 92 6.42 -20.33 2.97
N LEU A 93 5.29 -21.01 2.73
CA LEU A 93 3.98 -20.53 3.14
C LEU A 93 3.90 -20.36 4.66
N ARG A 94 4.38 -21.35 5.42
CA ARG A 94 4.42 -21.30 6.89
C ARG A 94 5.27 -20.13 7.39
N ALA A 95 6.44 -19.92 6.79
CA ALA A 95 7.33 -18.82 7.15
C ALA A 95 6.72 -17.46 6.83
N PHE A 96 6.12 -17.30 5.65
CA PHE A 96 5.41 -16.09 5.24
C PHE A 96 4.25 -15.78 6.20
N ARG A 97 3.38 -16.76 6.48
CA ARG A 97 2.26 -16.63 7.43
C ARG A 97 2.73 -16.18 8.81
N ARG A 98 3.73 -16.88 9.36
CA ARG A 98 4.28 -16.59 10.69
C ARG A 98 4.92 -15.20 10.75
N GLY A 99 5.71 -14.84 9.74
CA GLY A 99 6.38 -13.54 9.66
C GLY A 99 5.38 -12.40 9.58
N LEU A 100 4.42 -12.48 8.65
CA LEU A 100 3.41 -11.44 8.46
C LEU A 100 2.54 -11.26 9.71
N LEU A 101 2.04 -12.36 10.28
CA LEU A 101 1.22 -12.31 11.50
C LEU A 101 1.99 -11.71 12.68
N LYS A 102 3.27 -12.08 12.84
CA LYS A 102 4.12 -11.56 13.92
C LYS A 102 4.34 -10.06 13.78
N VAL A 103 4.61 -9.56 12.57
CA VAL A 103 4.82 -8.13 12.35
C VAL A 103 3.52 -7.35 12.56
N ALA A 104 2.41 -7.83 12.00
CA ALA A 104 1.11 -7.17 12.11
C ALA A 104 0.65 -7.03 13.58
N SER A 105 0.86 -8.09 14.38
CA SER A 105 0.40 -8.13 15.78
C SER A 105 1.26 -7.30 16.75
N THR A 106 2.48 -6.90 16.38
CA THR A 106 3.44 -6.29 17.31
C THR A 106 3.68 -4.81 17.06
N THR A 107 3.58 -4.37 15.81
CA THR A 107 3.99 -3.02 15.40
C THR A 107 2.83 -2.05 15.29
N GLY A 108 1.59 -2.52 15.05
CA GLY A 108 0.52 -1.64 14.56
C GLY A 108 0.82 -1.20 13.12
N ALA A 109 1.40 -2.10 12.33
CA ALA A 109 1.75 -1.85 10.94
C ALA A 109 0.51 -1.65 10.06
N TRP A 110 0.67 -0.86 9.01
CA TRP A 110 -0.22 -0.89 7.86
C TRP A 110 0.22 -1.99 6.92
N ILE A 111 -0.72 -2.76 6.39
CA ILE A 111 -0.47 -3.75 5.35
C ILE A 111 -1.20 -3.27 4.09
N ILE A 112 -0.44 -3.00 3.03
CA ILE A 112 -0.94 -2.48 1.76
C ILE A 112 -0.91 -3.60 0.73
N THR A 113 -2.03 -3.91 0.08
CA THR A 113 -2.10 -4.93 -0.97
C THR A 113 -2.92 -4.43 -2.17
N GLY A 114 -3.14 -5.29 -3.18
CA GLY A 114 -4.06 -5.01 -4.27
C GLY A 114 -5.56 -5.11 -3.91
N GLY A 115 -5.92 -5.57 -2.70
CA GLY A 115 -7.31 -5.59 -2.20
C GLY A 115 -8.25 -6.63 -2.84
N MET A 116 -7.82 -7.33 -3.88
CA MET A 116 -8.65 -8.29 -4.61
C MET A 116 -8.66 -9.68 -3.95
N ASN A 117 -9.77 -10.40 -4.02
CA ASN A 117 -9.95 -11.75 -3.47
C ASN A 117 -9.32 -12.84 -4.36
N ALA A 118 -8.04 -12.66 -4.69
CA ALA A 118 -7.29 -13.58 -5.51
C ALA A 118 -5.82 -13.64 -5.08
N GLY A 119 -5.17 -14.77 -5.37
CA GLY A 119 -3.73 -14.94 -5.22
C GLY A 119 -3.19 -14.52 -3.84
N ILE A 120 -2.07 -13.77 -3.83
CA ILE A 120 -1.40 -13.38 -2.57
C ILE A 120 -2.26 -12.45 -1.69
N MET A 121 -3.10 -11.62 -2.29
CA MET A 121 -3.95 -10.66 -1.58
C MET A 121 -4.99 -11.38 -0.72
N LYS A 122 -5.59 -12.44 -1.28
CA LYS A 122 -6.47 -13.36 -0.54
C LYS A 122 -5.75 -14.01 0.65
N LEU A 123 -4.54 -14.55 0.43
CA LEU A 123 -3.77 -15.17 1.52
C LEU A 123 -3.50 -14.17 2.65
N VAL A 124 -3.13 -12.93 2.32
CA VAL A 124 -2.88 -11.89 3.32
C VAL A 124 -4.13 -11.63 4.16
N GLY A 125 -5.30 -11.51 3.52
CA GLY A 125 -6.57 -11.37 4.22
C GLY A 125 -6.86 -12.53 5.17
N GLU A 126 -6.70 -13.77 4.70
CA GLU A 126 -6.85 -14.97 5.52
C GLU A 126 -5.87 -15.00 6.72
N ILE A 127 -4.62 -14.56 6.54
CA ILE A 127 -3.62 -14.51 7.62
C ILE A 127 -4.03 -13.52 8.71
N VAL A 128 -4.51 -12.34 8.30
CA VAL A 128 -4.93 -11.29 9.25
C VAL A 128 -6.19 -11.73 10.02
N ASP A 129 -7.10 -12.46 9.37
CA ASP A 129 -8.32 -12.98 9.99
C ASP A 129 -8.08 -14.11 11.00
N MET A 130 -6.97 -14.86 10.88
CA MET A 130 -6.66 -16.00 11.78
C MET A 130 -6.43 -15.62 13.25
N ASN A 131 -6.31 -14.33 13.59
CA ASN A 131 -6.00 -13.93 14.96
C ASN A 131 -6.75 -12.64 15.39
N PRO A 132 -8.08 -12.66 15.50
CA PRO A 132 -8.89 -11.45 15.70
C PRO A 132 -8.60 -10.70 17.02
N SER A 133 -7.93 -11.37 17.98
CA SER A 133 -7.55 -10.79 19.28
C SER A 133 -6.21 -10.06 19.20
N HIS A 134 -6.09 -9.10 18.28
CA HIS A 134 -4.92 -8.24 18.23
C HIS A 134 -5.02 -7.13 19.30
N SER A 135 -3.93 -6.90 20.04
CA SER A 135 -3.84 -5.78 20.99
C SER A 135 -3.87 -4.40 20.32
N ARG A 136 -3.70 -4.35 19.00
CA ARG A 136 -3.77 -3.14 18.16
C ARG A 136 -4.54 -3.46 16.86
N PRO A 137 -5.34 -2.50 16.34
CA PRO A 137 -6.02 -2.69 15.07
C PRO A 137 -4.99 -2.82 13.93
N ILE A 138 -5.16 -3.83 13.07
CA ILE A 138 -4.39 -3.96 11.83
C ILE A 138 -5.14 -3.22 10.74
N HIS A 139 -4.47 -2.28 10.08
CA HIS A 139 -5.01 -1.60 8.91
C HIS A 139 -4.57 -2.33 7.65
N LEU A 140 -5.46 -3.16 7.13
CA LEU A 140 -5.29 -3.85 5.85
C LEU A 140 -5.94 -2.99 4.75
N ILE A 141 -5.12 -2.37 3.91
CA ILE A 141 -5.48 -1.36 2.92
C ILE A 141 -5.32 -1.96 1.52
N GLY A 142 -6.41 -2.00 0.75
CA GLY A 142 -6.43 -2.50 -0.62
C GLY A 142 -6.39 -1.34 -1.60
N ILE A 143 -5.39 -1.29 -2.47
CA ILE A 143 -5.31 -0.32 -3.56
C ILE A 143 -5.54 -1.06 -4.86
N ALA A 144 -6.66 -0.81 -5.53
CA ALA A 144 -7.11 -1.60 -6.67
C ALA A 144 -7.50 -0.72 -7.85
N THR A 145 -7.33 -1.22 -9.08
CA THR A 145 -7.91 -0.57 -10.27
C THR A 145 -9.44 -0.71 -10.25
N TRP A 146 -10.17 0.40 -10.32
CA TRP A 146 -11.65 0.42 -10.31
C TRP A 146 -12.26 -0.43 -11.44
N GLY A 147 -11.63 -0.39 -12.61
CA GLY A 147 -11.89 -1.24 -13.77
C GLY A 147 -11.97 -2.74 -13.51
N CYS A 148 -11.33 -3.22 -12.45
CA CYS A 148 -11.19 -4.63 -12.13
C CYS A 148 -12.05 -5.09 -10.96
N VAL A 149 -12.85 -4.21 -10.34
CA VAL A 149 -13.66 -4.55 -9.17
C VAL A 149 -14.98 -5.20 -9.59
N ALA A 150 -15.17 -6.46 -9.24
CA ALA A 150 -16.43 -7.16 -9.49
C ALA A 150 -17.55 -6.61 -8.60
N GLY A 151 -18.71 -6.31 -9.19
CA GLY A 151 -19.87 -5.77 -8.45
C GLY A 151 -19.72 -4.31 -8.00
N ARG A 152 -18.81 -3.55 -8.63
CA ARG A 152 -18.49 -2.16 -8.27
C ARG A 152 -19.67 -1.20 -8.31
N ASP A 153 -20.72 -1.50 -9.08
CA ASP A 153 -21.92 -0.65 -9.15
C ASP A 153 -22.58 -0.46 -7.78
N LYS A 154 -22.48 -1.44 -6.88
CA LYS A 154 -22.96 -1.33 -5.50
C LYS A 154 -22.16 -0.35 -4.65
N LEU A 155 -20.95 0.00 -5.07
CA LEU A 155 -20.04 0.92 -4.38
C LEU A 155 -20.19 2.36 -4.87
N LYS A 156 -21.07 2.61 -5.85
CA LYS A 156 -21.37 3.95 -6.36
C LYS A 156 -22.33 4.71 -5.44
N VAL A 157 -21.80 5.17 -4.31
CA VAL A 157 -22.55 5.90 -3.27
C VAL A 157 -21.77 7.07 -2.71
N ARG A 158 -22.46 8.03 -2.08
CA ARG A 158 -21.85 9.24 -1.50
C ARG A 158 -21.96 9.26 0.02
N GLY A 159 -20.95 8.72 0.70
CA GLY A 159 -20.82 8.70 2.17
C GLY A 159 -21.67 7.64 2.86
N GLU A 160 -22.43 6.84 2.10
CA GLU A 160 -23.36 5.86 2.62
C GLU A 160 -22.67 4.55 3.03
N THR A 161 -23.40 3.71 3.76
CA THR A 161 -22.97 2.34 4.06
C THR A 161 -23.74 1.37 3.17
N VAL A 162 -23.02 0.57 2.39
CA VAL A 162 -23.58 -0.42 1.47
C VAL A 162 -23.21 -1.84 1.89
N VAL A 163 -24.02 -2.81 1.50
CA VAL A 163 -23.68 -4.23 1.64
C VAL A 163 -22.97 -4.67 0.36
N TYR A 164 -21.69 -5.02 0.47
CA TYR A 164 -20.92 -5.58 -0.63
C TYR A 164 -21.04 -7.09 -0.61
N THR A 165 -21.85 -7.60 -1.54
CA THR A 165 -21.99 -9.04 -1.75
C THR A 165 -21.18 -9.50 -2.93
N LYS A 166 -20.34 -10.54 -2.71
CA LYS A 166 -19.52 -11.14 -3.76
C LYS A 166 -20.45 -11.57 -4.91
N PRO A 167 -20.21 -11.11 -6.15
CA PRO A 167 -21.00 -11.55 -7.30
C PRO A 167 -20.93 -13.07 -7.49
N ILE A 168 -22.06 -13.68 -7.85
CA ILE A 168 -22.15 -15.12 -8.15
C ILE A 168 -21.31 -15.47 -9.38
N THR A 169 -21.32 -14.59 -10.38
CA THR A 169 -20.52 -14.68 -11.60
C THR A 169 -19.53 -13.54 -11.66
N GLU A 170 -18.27 -13.86 -11.94
CA GLU A 170 -17.22 -12.87 -12.14
C GLU A 170 -17.24 -12.40 -13.60
N GLU A 171 -17.46 -11.10 -13.82
CA GLU A 171 -17.34 -10.50 -15.15
C GLU A 171 -15.89 -10.63 -15.63
N LYS A 172 -15.70 -10.82 -16.94
CA LYS A 172 -14.38 -11.04 -17.52
C LYS A 172 -13.44 -9.88 -17.17
N GLY A 173 -12.32 -10.20 -16.54
CA GLY A 173 -11.31 -9.21 -16.14
C GLY A 173 -11.57 -8.57 -14.77
N THR A 174 -12.69 -8.87 -14.13
CA THR A 174 -12.99 -8.41 -12.76
C THR A 174 -12.62 -9.47 -11.73
N THR A 175 -12.35 -9.04 -10.50
CA THR A 175 -12.17 -9.91 -9.33
C THR A 175 -12.98 -9.33 -8.17
N PRO A 176 -13.59 -10.15 -7.30
CA PRO A 176 -14.25 -9.65 -6.09
C PRO A 176 -13.26 -9.01 -5.13
N LEU A 177 -13.73 -8.13 -4.25
CA LEU A 177 -12.93 -7.58 -3.16
C LEU A 177 -12.66 -8.64 -2.09
N GLU A 178 -11.48 -8.55 -1.46
CA GLU A 178 -11.11 -9.43 -0.35
C GLU A 178 -11.81 -8.97 0.94
N PRO A 179 -12.56 -9.85 1.62
CA PRO A 179 -13.49 -9.43 2.69
C PRO A 179 -12.82 -9.03 4.02
N ASN A 180 -11.55 -9.33 4.23
CA ASN A 180 -10.83 -9.01 5.47
C ASN A 180 -10.10 -7.66 5.42
N HIS A 181 -10.05 -7.02 4.25
CA HIS A 181 -9.52 -5.67 4.12
C HIS A 181 -10.42 -4.67 4.86
N THR A 182 -9.77 -3.74 5.56
CA THR A 182 -10.44 -2.70 6.36
C THR A 182 -10.66 -1.41 5.58
N LYS A 183 -9.93 -1.23 4.48
CA LYS A 183 -9.86 0.02 3.72
C LYS A 183 -9.60 -0.26 2.26
N PHE A 184 -10.22 0.53 1.38
CA PHE A 184 -10.00 0.45 -0.06
C PHE A 184 -9.78 1.83 -0.69
N ILE A 185 -8.78 1.90 -1.57
CA ILE A 185 -8.57 3.01 -2.49
C ILE A 185 -8.74 2.44 -3.90
N PHE A 186 -9.79 2.86 -4.59
CA PHE A 186 -10.02 2.47 -5.98
C PHE A 186 -9.43 3.52 -6.89
N VAL A 187 -8.38 3.14 -7.61
CA VAL A 187 -7.73 4.00 -8.60
C VAL A 187 -8.42 3.78 -9.94
N ASP A 188 -8.97 4.85 -10.48
CA ASP A 188 -9.72 4.83 -11.72
C ASP A 188 -8.90 5.47 -12.84
N ASP A 189 -8.51 4.64 -13.80
CA ASP A 189 -7.79 5.01 -15.01
C ASP A 189 -8.69 4.89 -16.26
N GLU A 190 -10.01 4.88 -16.06
CA GLU A 190 -11.05 4.70 -17.09
C GLU A 190 -11.00 3.36 -17.83
N SER A 191 -10.09 2.46 -17.42
CA SER A 191 -9.94 1.16 -18.05
C SER A 191 -10.97 0.15 -17.51
N GLU A 192 -11.34 -0.81 -18.36
CA GLU A 192 -12.24 -1.90 -18.00
C GLU A 192 -11.49 -3.24 -18.04
N GLY A 193 -11.49 -3.96 -16.93
CA GLY A 193 -10.86 -5.28 -16.79
C GLY A 193 -9.34 -5.31 -17.01
N LYS A 194 -8.66 -4.16 -16.96
CA LYS A 194 -7.20 -4.05 -17.10
C LYS A 194 -6.54 -3.77 -15.76
N TYR A 195 -5.74 -4.72 -15.28
CA TYR A 195 -4.98 -4.57 -14.05
C TYR A 195 -3.76 -3.67 -14.25
N GLY A 196 -3.40 -2.93 -13.21
CA GLY A 196 -2.13 -2.22 -13.11
C GLY A 196 -2.22 -0.70 -13.19
N GLY A 197 -3.41 -0.13 -13.36
CA GLY A 197 -3.64 1.32 -13.33
C GLY A 197 -3.26 1.95 -11.99
N GLU A 198 -3.29 1.16 -10.91
CA GLU A 198 -3.00 1.59 -9.55
C GLU A 198 -1.49 1.65 -9.24
N ILE A 199 -0.64 0.99 -10.02
CA ILE A 199 0.77 0.72 -9.65
C ILE A 199 1.55 2.01 -9.36
N LYS A 200 1.42 3.01 -10.24
CA LYS A 200 2.12 4.30 -10.08
C LYS A 200 1.61 5.09 -8.89
N PHE A 201 0.29 5.11 -8.69
CA PHE A 201 -0.32 5.77 -7.54
C PHE A 201 0.13 5.12 -6.23
N ARG A 202 0.02 3.79 -6.14
CA ARG A 202 0.45 2.99 -5.00
C ARG A 202 1.90 3.28 -4.60
N SER A 203 2.82 3.25 -5.57
CA SER A 203 4.24 3.48 -5.30
C SER A 203 4.51 4.89 -4.76
N ARG A 204 3.83 5.91 -5.30
CA ARG A 204 3.94 7.30 -4.81
C ARG A 204 3.33 7.46 -3.41
N LEU A 205 2.20 6.81 -3.13
CA LEU A 205 1.60 6.80 -1.79
C LEU A 205 2.53 6.15 -0.77
N GLU A 206 3.14 5.02 -1.09
CA GLU A 206 4.14 4.35 -0.26
C GLU A 206 5.36 5.25 0.03
N GLN A 207 5.82 6.01 -0.97
CA GLN A 207 6.89 7.00 -0.81
C GLN A 207 6.50 8.13 0.16
N VAL A 208 5.30 8.68 0.03
CA VAL A 208 4.81 9.75 0.91
C VAL A 208 4.62 9.24 2.34
N ILE A 209 4.17 8.00 2.52
CA ILE A 209 4.14 7.32 3.83
C ILE A 209 5.56 7.22 4.40
N SER A 210 6.54 6.84 3.56
CA SER A 210 7.94 6.72 3.99
C SER A 210 8.55 8.05 4.40
N GLY A 211 8.29 9.13 3.66
CA GLY A 211 8.99 10.41 3.80
C GLY A 211 8.55 11.24 5.01
N ASP A 212 7.26 11.48 5.19
CA ASP A 212 6.80 12.53 6.11
C ASP A 212 5.37 12.30 6.60
N PHE A 213 5.14 11.16 7.22
CA PHE A 213 3.76 10.87 7.62
C PHE A 213 3.24 11.73 8.79
N PHE A 214 4.09 12.44 9.56
CA PHE A 214 3.73 13.21 10.76
C PHE A 214 4.90 14.17 11.12
N GLY A 215 4.92 15.38 10.57
CA GLY A 215 5.53 16.52 11.27
C GLY A 215 7.04 16.78 11.20
N ALA A 216 7.76 16.47 10.11
CA ALA A 216 9.04 17.13 9.87
C ALA A 216 8.85 18.26 8.86
N ARG A 217 8.99 19.51 9.33
CA ARG A 217 9.16 20.67 8.46
C ARG A 217 10.38 20.41 7.56
N SER A 218 10.20 20.43 6.25
CA SER A 218 11.30 20.54 5.28
C SER A 218 12.16 21.75 5.65
N ARG A 219 13.34 21.50 6.23
CA ARG A 219 14.40 22.51 6.29
C ARG A 219 15.05 22.58 4.91
N ALA A 220 14.51 23.45 4.07
CA ALA A 220 15.23 23.97 2.91
C ALA A 220 14.84 25.44 2.69
N GLY A 221 15.77 26.34 3.06
CA GLY A 221 16.07 27.60 2.39
C GLY A 221 14.95 28.59 2.06
N SER A 222 14.94 29.69 2.83
CA SER A 222 14.62 31.08 2.44
C SER A 222 13.27 31.40 1.77
N GLY A 223 12.38 32.06 2.52
CA GLY A 223 11.31 32.90 1.95
C GLY A 223 10.05 33.01 2.81
N ILE A 224 9.99 34.11 3.59
CA ILE A 224 8.81 34.80 4.18
C ILE A 224 7.66 33.91 4.71
N GLU A 225 7.55 33.88 6.04
CA GLU A 225 6.47 33.25 6.80
C GLU A 225 5.11 33.95 6.57
N PHE A 226 4.11 33.19 6.12
CA PHE A 226 2.70 33.52 6.38
C PHE A 226 2.15 32.48 7.37
N GLN A 227 2.03 32.89 8.62
CA GLN A 227 1.66 32.05 9.75
C GLN A 227 0.14 31.89 9.83
N THR A 228 -0.43 30.83 9.26
CA THR A 228 -1.82 30.46 9.54
C THR A 228 -1.87 29.75 10.90
N LEU A 229 -2.43 30.44 11.90
CA LEU A 229 -2.65 29.95 13.26
C LEU A 229 -3.53 28.69 13.26
N THR A 230 -2.92 27.52 13.23
CA THR A 230 -3.58 26.26 13.60
C THR A 230 -2.88 25.68 14.83
N THR A 231 -3.71 25.26 15.78
CA THR A 231 -3.40 24.97 17.18
C THR A 231 -2.24 23.98 17.40
N PRO A 232 -1.44 24.14 18.47
CA PRO A 232 -0.35 23.22 18.77
C PRO A 232 -0.92 21.85 19.16
N SER A 233 -0.53 20.81 18.42
CA SER A 233 -0.84 19.42 18.77
C SER A 233 -0.03 19.02 20.01
N LEU A 234 -0.72 18.57 21.06
CA LEU A 234 -0.22 18.33 22.43
C LEU A 234 0.70 17.09 22.60
N HIS A 235 1.36 16.61 21.55
CA HIS A 235 2.31 15.49 21.64
C HIS A 235 3.53 15.66 20.72
N PRO A 236 4.77 15.64 21.27
CA PRO A 236 6.00 15.63 20.47
C PRO A 236 6.27 14.21 19.98
N GLU A 237 5.51 13.70 19.02
CA GLU A 237 5.58 12.29 18.60
C GLU A 237 6.34 12.10 17.27
N ARG A 238 7.64 11.79 17.39
CA ARG A 238 8.55 11.15 16.41
C ARG A 238 8.70 11.79 15.01
N SER A 239 9.85 12.41 14.79
CA SER A 239 10.35 12.91 13.50
C SER A 239 10.90 11.83 12.55
N ASP A 240 10.97 10.57 12.96
CA ASP A 240 11.64 9.53 12.17
C ASP A 240 10.74 9.02 11.03
N PRO A 241 11.26 8.86 9.80
CA PRO A 241 10.57 8.26 8.66
C PRO A 241 9.84 6.96 9.00
N VAL A 242 8.65 6.72 8.42
CA VAL A 242 8.00 5.41 8.54
C VAL A 242 8.80 4.44 7.65
N PRO A 243 9.34 3.33 8.17
CA PRO A 243 9.93 2.33 7.31
C PRO A 243 8.83 1.71 6.44
N VAL A 244 9.06 1.66 5.13
CA VAL A 244 8.19 1.00 4.17
C VAL A 244 8.98 -0.09 3.45
N VAL A 245 8.41 -1.29 3.34
CA VAL A 245 9.06 -2.43 2.66
C VAL A 245 8.07 -3.13 1.74
N LEU A 246 8.52 -3.47 0.53
CA LEU A 246 7.75 -4.24 -0.44
C LEU A 246 8.07 -5.73 -0.31
N LEU A 247 7.09 -6.56 0.02
CA LEU A 247 7.17 -8.01 -0.05
C LEU A 247 6.66 -8.48 -1.42
N VAL A 248 7.49 -9.24 -2.14
CA VAL A 248 7.16 -9.77 -3.46
C VAL A 248 7.11 -11.29 -3.39
N VAL A 249 5.91 -11.83 -3.61
CA VAL A 249 5.68 -13.27 -3.65
C VAL A 249 5.21 -13.63 -5.04
N GLU A 250 5.99 -14.45 -5.76
CA GLU A 250 5.63 -14.84 -7.12
C GLU A 250 5.64 -13.55 -8.02
N GLY A 251 4.87 -13.44 -9.09
CA GLY A 251 4.60 -12.23 -9.82
C GLY A 251 4.38 -12.46 -11.30
N GLY A 252 3.67 -11.52 -11.92
CA GLY A 252 3.59 -11.38 -13.37
C GLY A 252 4.23 -10.07 -13.86
N PRO A 253 3.99 -9.68 -15.12
CA PRO A 253 4.51 -8.42 -15.67
C PRO A 253 4.17 -7.18 -14.83
N ASN A 254 2.95 -7.10 -14.29
CA ASN A 254 2.55 -6.00 -13.40
C ASN A 254 3.34 -6.01 -12.08
N THR A 255 3.69 -7.19 -11.55
CA THR A 255 4.57 -7.28 -10.37
C THR A 255 5.97 -6.74 -10.67
N VAL A 256 6.49 -6.96 -11.88
CA VAL A 256 7.76 -6.36 -12.31
C VAL A 256 7.67 -4.84 -12.33
N ARG A 257 6.57 -4.29 -12.86
CA ARG A 257 6.32 -2.84 -12.84
C ARG A 257 6.20 -2.31 -11.41
N THR A 258 5.50 -3.01 -10.52
CA THR A 258 5.41 -2.63 -9.10
C THR A 258 6.79 -2.56 -8.45
N VAL A 259 7.63 -3.57 -8.67
CA VAL A 259 9.01 -3.59 -8.15
C VAL A 259 9.84 -2.45 -8.75
N TYR A 260 9.70 -2.18 -10.06
CA TYR A 260 10.39 -1.08 -10.71
C TYR A 260 10.02 0.28 -10.09
N GLU A 261 8.73 0.57 -9.99
CA GLU A 261 8.23 1.83 -9.41
C GLU A 261 8.64 1.97 -7.94
N ALA A 262 8.54 0.91 -7.13
CA ALA A 262 8.87 0.96 -5.72
C ALA A 262 10.39 1.14 -5.49
N VAL A 263 11.20 0.24 -6.04
CA VAL A 263 12.64 0.15 -5.73
C VAL A 263 13.45 1.23 -6.45
N PHE A 264 13.15 1.44 -7.74
CA PHE A 264 14.00 2.26 -8.61
C PHE A 264 13.53 3.71 -8.68
N LYS A 265 12.22 3.96 -8.68
CA LYS A 265 11.69 5.33 -8.71
C LYS A 265 11.58 5.94 -7.32
N ASN A 266 11.13 5.15 -6.34
CA ASN A 266 10.73 5.67 -5.04
C ASN A 266 11.58 5.17 -3.86
N ASN A 267 12.66 4.45 -4.13
CA ASN A 267 13.63 3.98 -3.13
C ASN A 267 13.03 3.13 -2.00
N ILE A 268 11.92 2.43 -2.26
CA ILE A 268 11.31 1.49 -1.31
C ILE A 268 12.04 0.15 -1.43
N PRO A 269 12.67 -0.37 -0.36
CA PRO A 269 13.36 -1.66 -0.40
C PRO A 269 12.38 -2.80 -0.64
N ALA A 270 12.83 -3.83 -1.37
CA ALA A 270 12.02 -4.99 -1.68
C ALA A 270 12.62 -6.29 -1.14
N VAL A 271 11.76 -7.12 -0.56
CA VAL A 271 12.04 -8.49 -0.12
C VAL A 271 11.46 -9.45 -1.15
N ILE A 272 12.35 -10.17 -1.83
CA ILE A 272 11.97 -11.15 -2.87
C ILE A 272 11.94 -12.55 -2.26
N PHE A 273 10.81 -13.25 -2.37
CA PHE A 273 10.66 -14.62 -1.91
C PHE A 273 11.10 -15.60 -3.03
N GLU A 274 12.40 -15.93 -3.07
CA GLU A 274 12.92 -16.92 -4.04
C GLU A 274 12.23 -18.28 -3.87
N GLY A 275 11.94 -18.94 -4.98
CA GLY A 275 11.37 -20.28 -5.04
C GLY A 275 9.85 -20.29 -5.06
N THR A 276 9.22 -19.11 -5.15
CA THR A 276 7.78 -18.98 -5.37
C THR A 276 7.39 -19.07 -6.84
N GLY A 277 8.34 -18.95 -7.78
CA GLY A 277 8.09 -19.01 -9.22
C GLY A 277 8.03 -17.67 -9.94
N ARG A 278 7.87 -17.77 -11.27
CA ARG A 278 7.77 -16.68 -12.27
C ARG A 278 8.72 -15.51 -11.98
N CYS A 279 8.21 -14.30 -11.73
CA CYS A 279 9.04 -13.09 -11.61
C CYS A 279 10.01 -13.12 -10.43
N CYS A 280 9.64 -13.70 -9.28
CA CYS A 280 10.55 -13.80 -8.12
C CYS A 280 11.80 -14.63 -8.43
N ASP A 281 11.65 -15.73 -9.16
CA ASP A 281 12.80 -16.57 -9.54
C ASP A 281 13.65 -15.91 -10.63
N LEU A 282 13.04 -15.10 -11.50
CA LEU A 282 13.78 -14.28 -12.46
C LEU A 282 14.59 -13.19 -11.74
N PHE A 283 14.00 -12.47 -10.78
CA PHE A 283 14.73 -11.50 -9.95
C PHE A 283 15.90 -12.16 -9.21
N ALA A 284 15.65 -13.30 -8.57
CA ALA A 284 16.69 -14.02 -7.83
C ALA A 284 17.84 -14.47 -8.75
N LYS A 285 17.54 -14.94 -9.96
CA LYS A 285 18.57 -15.27 -10.97
C LYS A 285 19.33 -14.03 -11.42
N ALA A 286 18.64 -12.93 -11.71
CA ALA A 286 19.25 -11.68 -12.16
C ALA A 286 20.21 -11.09 -11.10
N VAL A 287 19.80 -11.06 -9.84
CA VAL A 287 20.66 -10.57 -8.74
C VAL A 287 21.92 -11.44 -8.61
N ARG A 288 21.82 -12.77 -8.73
CA ARG A 288 23.02 -13.63 -8.71
C ARG A 288 23.93 -13.45 -9.90
N LEU A 289 23.37 -13.34 -11.10
CA LEU A 289 24.17 -13.08 -12.30
C LEU A 289 24.94 -11.78 -12.11
N TYR A 290 24.29 -10.75 -11.57
CA TYR A 290 24.94 -9.50 -11.24
C TYR A 290 26.03 -9.65 -10.16
N GLU A 291 25.76 -10.36 -9.05
CA GLU A 291 26.75 -10.62 -8.01
C GLU A 291 27.97 -11.37 -8.56
N ASN A 292 27.76 -12.37 -9.42
CA ASN A 292 28.83 -13.12 -10.07
C ASN A 292 29.64 -12.24 -11.03
N ILE A 293 28.98 -11.41 -11.87
CA ILE A 293 29.66 -10.46 -12.76
C ILE A 293 30.48 -9.47 -11.93
N LYS A 294 29.93 -8.96 -10.82
CA LYS A 294 30.64 -8.05 -9.93
C LYS A 294 31.88 -8.72 -9.32
N GLN A 295 31.78 -9.98 -8.89
CA GLN A 295 32.94 -10.74 -8.39
C GLN A 295 34.01 -10.94 -9.46
N LEU A 296 33.61 -11.23 -10.71
CA LEU A 296 34.55 -11.34 -11.84
C LEU A 296 35.19 -9.99 -12.19
N GLU A 297 34.40 -8.91 -12.21
CA GLU A 297 34.92 -7.55 -12.42
C GLU A 297 35.84 -7.08 -11.29
N ASP A 298 35.53 -7.39 -10.03
CA ASP A 298 36.39 -7.06 -8.90
C ASP A 298 37.70 -7.89 -8.94
N ALA A 299 37.67 -9.08 -9.55
CA ALA A 299 38.87 -9.85 -9.88
C ALA A 299 39.64 -9.31 -11.10
N GLU A 300 38.94 -8.73 -12.10
CA GLU A 300 39.53 -8.16 -13.32
C GLU A 300 39.98 -6.69 -13.19
N LYS A 301 39.46 -5.93 -12.22
CA LYS A 301 39.81 -4.53 -11.93
C LYS A 301 41.17 -4.35 -11.24
N THR A 302 42.13 -5.12 -11.75
CA THR A 302 43.47 -4.62 -12.04
C THR A 302 43.48 -3.71 -13.29
N SER A 303 42.43 -3.66 -14.13
CA SER A 303 42.39 -2.78 -15.32
C SER A 303 40.98 -2.31 -15.73
N HIS A 304 40.71 -1.01 -15.53
CA HIS A 304 39.68 -0.12 -16.14
C HIS A 304 38.17 -0.44 -16.05
N GLN A 305 37.43 0.51 -15.49
CA GLN A 305 35.98 0.48 -15.24
C GLN A 305 35.16 1.21 -16.31
N LYS A 306 34.01 0.62 -16.69
CA LYS A 306 32.70 1.29 -16.82
C LYS A 306 31.58 0.23 -16.86
N LEU A 307 30.77 0.16 -15.79
CA LEU A 307 29.47 -0.53 -15.82
C LEU A 307 28.42 0.25 -15.01
N ASP A 308 27.20 0.24 -15.54
CA ASP A 308 26.04 1.12 -15.31
C ASP A 308 25.62 1.30 -13.84
N GLU A 309 25.51 2.55 -13.39
CA GLU A 309 25.18 2.93 -12.00
C GLU A 309 23.79 2.43 -11.55
N HIS A 310 22.87 2.26 -12.49
CA HIS A 310 21.50 1.82 -12.22
C HIS A 310 21.43 0.38 -11.66
N ILE A 311 22.30 -0.52 -12.13
CA ILE A 311 22.30 -1.92 -11.67
C ILE A 311 23.04 -2.05 -10.32
N LYS A 312 24.07 -1.23 -10.09
CA LYS A 312 24.75 -1.11 -8.79
C LYS A 312 23.82 -0.61 -7.67
N SER A 313 22.97 0.37 -7.97
CA SER A 313 21.96 0.86 -7.02
C SER A 313 20.90 -0.21 -6.70
N ALA A 314 20.55 -1.06 -7.68
CA ALA A 314 19.50 -2.06 -7.54
C ALA A 314 19.83 -3.16 -6.53
N SER A 315 21.05 -3.70 -6.58
CA SER A 315 21.48 -4.84 -5.76
C SER A 315 21.58 -4.51 -4.28
N LEU A 316 21.87 -3.27 -3.91
CA LEU A 316 21.84 -2.80 -2.51
C LEU A 316 20.41 -2.66 -1.95
N LYS A 317 19.40 -2.59 -2.82
CA LYS A 317 17.99 -2.35 -2.45
C LYS A 317 17.13 -3.61 -2.41
N PHE A 318 17.67 -4.75 -2.85
CA PHE A 318 17.00 -6.04 -2.76
C PHE A 318 17.51 -6.84 -1.55
N VAL A 319 16.60 -7.24 -0.68
CA VAL A 319 16.87 -8.29 0.31
C VAL A 319 16.29 -9.59 -0.24
N MET A 320 17.14 -10.48 -0.73
CA MET A 320 16.70 -11.81 -1.15
C MET A 320 16.58 -12.72 0.07
N ILE A 321 15.36 -13.16 0.39
CA ILE A 321 15.17 -14.17 1.43
C ILE A 321 15.17 -15.54 0.78
N ARG A 322 16.23 -16.31 1.07
CA ARG A 322 16.39 -17.70 0.67
C ARG A 322 16.26 -18.59 1.89
N MET A 323 15.20 -19.37 1.99
CA MET A 323 15.06 -20.38 3.05
C MET A 323 15.85 -21.65 2.71
N ARG A 324 17.18 -21.54 2.64
CA ARG A 324 18.09 -22.68 2.66
C ARG A 324 18.79 -22.64 4.02
N ASN A 325 18.51 -23.61 4.89
CA ASN A 325 19.10 -23.80 6.23
C ASN A 325 18.40 -23.07 7.40
N MET A 326 17.14 -23.42 7.65
CA MET A 326 16.64 -23.46 9.03
C MET A 326 16.40 -24.94 9.34
N ASN A 327 17.36 -25.55 10.04
CA ASN A 327 17.18 -26.85 10.68
C ASN A 327 16.14 -26.73 11.80
#